data_AF-A0A661C6Y9-F1
#
_entry.id   AF-A0A661C6Y9-F1
#
_cell.length_a   1.000
_cell.length_b   1.000
_cell.length_c   1.000
_cell.angle_alpha   90.00
_cell.angle_beta   90.00
_cell.angle_gamma   90.00
#
_symmetry.space_group_name_H-M   'P 1'
#
loop_
_entity.id
_entity.type
_entity.pdbx_description
1 polymer ?
#
loop_
_entity_poly.entity_id
_entity_poly.type
_entity_poly.pdbx_seq_one_letter_code
_entity_poly.pdbx_strand_id
1 'polypeptide(L)'
;MHPLLEKDHKQLINLLDALDKCISTGNSVNKVHKYLSDFVALAEEEFKNEEAIMETYKYTEIIDHKKEHADLLEQLFVLKNKLGSGHAPFGKDYMQLLRRWLDGHLFGADSRLDKFLNQINVNSNKSDS
;
A
#
# COMPACT_ATOMS: atom_id res chain seq x y z
N MET A 1 -10.86 9.49 -4.25
CA MET A 1 -9.54 9.07 -4.72
C MET A 1 -9.34 9.54 -6.14
N HIS A 2 -8.26 10.28 -6.35
CA HIS A 2 -7.86 10.83 -7.63
C HIS A 2 -7.57 9.68 -8.60
N PRO A 3 -7.88 9.81 -9.91
CA PRO A 3 -7.67 8.72 -10.87
C PRO A 3 -6.22 8.21 -10.93
N LEU A 4 -5.24 9.06 -10.59
CA LEU A 4 -3.82 8.69 -10.52
C LEU A 4 -3.49 7.73 -9.36
N LEU A 5 -4.36 7.60 -8.36
CA LEU A 5 -4.16 6.76 -7.18
C LEU A 5 -5.18 5.61 -7.10
N GLU A 6 -6.31 5.69 -7.80
CA GLU A 6 -7.47 4.83 -7.51
C GLU A 6 -7.30 3.35 -7.91
N LYS A 7 -6.67 3.09 -9.06
CA LYS A 7 -6.69 1.76 -9.69
C LYS A 7 -6.01 0.72 -8.81
N ASP A 8 -4.88 1.07 -8.24
CA ASP A 8 -3.98 0.09 -7.68
C ASP A 8 -4.16 -0.07 -6.16
N HIS A 9 -4.66 0.96 -5.46
CA HIS A 9 -5.18 0.80 -4.10
C HIS A 9 -6.30 -0.25 -4.00
N LYS A 10 -7.20 -0.32 -4.98
CA LYS A 10 -8.22 -1.39 -5.03
C LYS A 10 -7.57 -2.76 -5.17
N GLN A 11 -6.49 -2.86 -5.93
CA GLN A 11 -5.76 -4.11 -6.10
C GLN A 11 -5.02 -4.52 -4.81
N LEU A 12 -4.43 -3.57 -4.07
CA LEU A 12 -3.84 -3.80 -2.76
C LEU A 12 -4.86 -4.36 -1.76
N ILE A 13 -6.04 -3.75 -1.68
CA ILE A 13 -7.13 -4.22 -0.81
C ILE A 13 -7.55 -5.65 -1.19
N ASN A 14 -7.74 -5.91 -2.49
CA ASN A 14 -8.14 -7.23 -2.97
C ASN A 14 -7.10 -8.32 -2.66
N LEU A 15 -5.81 -8.00 -2.80
CA LEU A 15 -4.71 -8.93 -2.45
C LEU A 15 -4.66 -9.17 -0.94
N LEU A 16 -4.87 -8.13 -0.14
CA LEU A 16 -4.92 -8.25 1.32
C LEU A 16 -6.09 -9.13 1.78
N ASP A 17 -7.28 -8.93 1.22
CA ASP A 17 -8.46 -9.75 1.51
C ASP A 17 -8.26 -11.22 1.07
N ALA A 18 -7.61 -11.44 -0.09
CA ALA A 18 -7.26 -12.78 -0.56
C ALA A 18 -6.24 -13.46 0.38
N LEU A 19 -5.26 -12.72 0.88
CA LEU A 19 -4.27 -13.19 1.84
C LEU A 19 -4.95 -13.56 3.17
N ASP A 20 -5.81 -12.70 3.71
CA ASP A 20 -6.54 -12.96 4.96
C ASP A 20 -7.43 -14.21 4.85
N LYS A 21 -8.15 -14.35 3.73
CA LYS A 21 -8.95 -15.54 3.44
C LYS A 21 -8.07 -16.80 3.35
N CYS A 22 -6.91 -16.71 2.72
CA CYS A 22 -5.96 -17.81 2.59
C CYS A 22 -5.55 -18.35 3.98
N ILE A 23 -5.24 -17.44 4.90
CA ILE A 23 -4.78 -17.75 6.26
C ILE A 23 -5.92 -18.28 7.12
N SER A 24 -7.07 -17.62 7.12
CA SER A 24 -8.22 -17.99 7.95
C SER A 24 -8.81 -19.36 7.61
N THR A 25 -8.64 -19.82 6.37
CA THR A 25 -9.10 -21.14 5.90
C THR A 25 -8.02 -22.23 5.99
N GLY A 26 -6.83 -21.93 6.51
CA GLY A 26 -5.76 -22.91 6.67
C GLY A 26 -5.19 -23.44 5.35
N ASN A 27 -5.14 -22.61 4.30
CA ASN A 27 -4.50 -22.99 3.02
C ASN A 27 -2.99 -23.26 3.20
N SER A 28 -2.38 -23.86 2.18
CA SER A 28 -0.95 -24.16 2.18
C SER A 28 -0.06 -22.92 2.30
N VAL A 29 1.08 -23.09 2.97
CA VAL A 29 2.12 -22.05 3.13
C VAL A 29 2.56 -21.48 1.77
N ASN A 30 2.64 -22.31 0.72
CA ASN A 30 2.99 -21.86 -0.63
C ASN A 30 2.00 -20.83 -1.18
N LYS A 31 0.70 -21.00 -0.89
CA LYS A 31 -0.34 -20.08 -1.36
C LYS A 31 -0.33 -18.78 -0.57
N VAL A 32 -0.10 -18.83 0.73
CA VAL A 32 0.13 -17.64 1.58
C VAL A 32 1.35 -16.86 1.08
N HIS A 33 2.47 -17.56 0.85
CA HIS A 33 3.70 -16.95 0.34
C HIS A 33 3.49 -16.30 -1.03
N LYS A 34 2.71 -16.93 -1.92
CA LYS A 34 2.35 -16.34 -3.22
C LYS A 34 1.57 -15.03 -3.04
N TYR A 35 0.47 -15.02 -2.29
CA TYR A 35 -0.33 -13.80 -2.11
C TYR A 35 0.46 -12.69 -1.42
N LEU A 36 1.30 -13.02 -0.43
CA LEU A 36 2.18 -12.03 0.18
C LEU A 36 3.17 -11.47 -0.83
N SER A 37 3.80 -12.32 -1.64
CA SER A 37 4.75 -11.86 -2.67
C SER A 37 4.08 -10.95 -3.70
N ASP A 38 2.87 -11.31 -4.13
CA ASP A 38 2.07 -10.50 -5.06
C ASP A 38 1.69 -9.15 -4.40
N PHE A 39 1.36 -9.13 -3.10
CA PHE A 39 1.08 -7.90 -2.35
C PHE A 39 2.32 -7.00 -2.20
N VAL A 40 3.48 -7.56 -1.85
CA VAL A 40 4.73 -6.79 -1.73
C VAL A 40 5.08 -6.14 -3.06
N ALA A 41 5.06 -6.90 -4.15
CA ALA A 41 5.41 -6.38 -5.48
C ALA A 41 4.49 -5.24 -5.91
N LEU A 42 3.18 -5.37 -5.66
CA LEU A 42 2.24 -4.30 -5.97
C LEU A 42 2.47 -3.07 -5.07
N ALA A 43 2.69 -3.25 -3.77
CA ALA A 43 2.94 -2.13 -2.86
C ALA A 43 4.21 -1.36 -3.25
N GLU A 44 5.29 -2.04 -3.64
CA GLU A 44 6.50 -1.39 -4.14
C GLU A 44 6.25 -0.54 -5.40
N GLU A 45 5.47 -1.07 -6.34
CA GLU A 45 5.12 -0.35 -7.57
C GLU A 45 4.28 0.88 -7.26
N GLU A 46 3.27 0.74 -6.40
CA GLU A 46 2.41 1.84 -6.00
C GLU A 46 3.14 2.94 -5.27
N PHE A 47 3.90 2.59 -4.25
CA PHE A 47 4.67 3.58 -3.49
C PHE A 47 5.64 4.34 -4.39
N LYS A 48 6.28 3.66 -5.34
CA LYS A 48 7.15 4.32 -6.32
C LYS A 48 6.37 5.30 -7.22
N ASN A 49 5.18 4.92 -7.68
CA ASN A 49 4.34 5.77 -8.54
C ASN A 49 3.87 7.01 -7.77
N GLU A 50 3.36 6.82 -6.55
CA GLU A 50 2.90 7.90 -5.68
C GLU A 50 4.02 8.85 -5.30
N GLU A 51 5.20 8.32 -5.00
CA GLU A 51 6.38 9.13 -4.72
C GLU A 51 6.79 9.99 -5.91
N ALA A 52 6.76 9.44 -7.12
CA ALA A 52 7.03 10.21 -8.33
C ALA A 52 5.98 11.31 -8.55
N ILE A 53 4.71 11.04 -8.24
CA ILE A 53 3.62 12.03 -8.27
C ILE A 53 3.88 13.13 -7.23
N MET A 54 4.19 12.75 -5.98
CA MET A 54 4.51 13.68 -4.89
C MET A 54 5.67 14.60 -5.26
N GLU A 55 6.74 14.07 -5.86
CA GLU A 55 7.88 14.85 -6.34
C GLU A 55 7.50 15.81 -7.47
N THR A 56 6.77 15.30 -8.47
CA THR A 56 6.33 16.07 -9.65
C THR A 56 5.52 17.29 -9.25
N TYR A 57 4.59 17.11 -8.32
CA TYR A 57 3.70 18.18 -7.87
C TYR A 57 4.21 18.93 -6.63
N LYS A 58 5.41 18.62 -6.13
CA LYS A 58 6.03 19.25 -4.96
C LYS A 58 5.15 19.16 -3.70
N TYR A 59 4.61 17.97 -3.44
CA TYR A 59 3.81 17.70 -2.26
C TYR A 59 4.63 17.89 -0.97
N THR A 60 4.12 18.69 -0.03
CA THR A 60 4.89 19.15 1.12
C THR A 60 5.12 18.09 2.20
N GLU A 61 4.24 17.09 2.30
CA GLU A 61 4.35 16.02 3.30
C GLU A 61 5.10 14.78 2.77
N ILE A 62 5.82 14.91 1.66
CA ILE A 62 6.49 13.78 0.98
C ILE A 62 7.45 13.00 1.89
N ILE A 63 8.15 13.68 2.80
CA ILE A 63 9.16 13.04 3.66
C ILE A 63 8.50 12.02 4.60
N ASP A 64 7.42 12.42 5.28
CA ASP A 64 6.71 11.55 6.21
C ASP A 64 5.97 10.43 5.45
N HIS A 65 5.39 10.75 4.29
CA HIS A 65 4.71 9.77 3.44
C HIS A 65 5.69 8.67 2.95
N LYS A 66 6.86 9.04 2.41
CA LYS A 66 7.92 8.08 2.02
C LYS A 66 8.40 7.24 3.20
N LYS A 67 8.42 7.80 4.40
CA LYS A 67 8.80 7.07 5.60
C LYS A 67 7.79 5.97 5.91
N GLU A 68 6.48 6.26 5.83
CA GLU A 68 5.44 5.25 6.02
C GLU A 68 5.61 4.09 5.02
N HIS A 69 5.87 4.40 3.74
CA HIS A 69 6.14 3.39 2.71
C HIS A 69 7.34 2.50 3.05
N ALA A 70 8.47 3.13 3.36
CA ALA A 70 9.71 2.42 3.66
C ALA A 70 9.55 1.49 4.88
N ASP A 71 8.92 2.00 5.95
CA ASP A 71 8.69 1.26 7.19
C ASP A 71 7.76 0.04 6.94
N LEU A 72 6.78 0.13 6.05
CA LEU A 72 5.95 -1.01 5.67
C LEU A 72 6.73 -2.04 4.82
N LEU A 73 7.42 -1.58 3.78
CA LEU A 73 8.16 -2.46 2.87
C LEU A 73 9.20 -3.28 3.62
N GLU A 74 9.93 -2.66 4.57
CA GLU A 74 10.87 -3.37 5.43
C GLU A 74 10.20 -4.53 6.18
N GLN A 75 9.06 -4.27 6.82
CA GLN A 75 8.30 -5.29 7.56
C GLN A 75 7.83 -6.43 6.64
N LEU A 76 7.31 -6.08 5.46
CA LEU A 76 6.83 -7.03 4.45
C LEU A 76 7.97 -7.91 3.92
N PHE A 77 9.16 -7.35 3.68
CA PHE A 77 10.32 -8.13 3.24
C PHE A 77 10.82 -9.10 4.29
N VAL A 78 10.93 -8.66 5.54
CA VAL A 78 11.30 -9.52 6.67
C VAL A 78 10.32 -10.69 6.78
N LEU A 79 9.03 -10.42 6.64
CA LEU A 79 7.98 -11.42 6.72
C LEU A 79 8.03 -12.42 5.56
N LYS A 80 8.18 -11.94 4.32
CA LYS A 80 8.30 -12.77 3.12
C LYS A 80 9.47 -13.75 3.25
N ASN A 81 10.62 -13.27 3.72
CA ASN A 81 11.81 -14.09 3.95
C ASN A 81 11.58 -15.15 5.04
N LYS A 82 10.95 -14.78 6.17
CA LYS A 82 10.64 -15.72 7.26
C LYS A 82 9.68 -16.82 6.79
N LEU A 83 8.66 -16.49 6.01
CA LEU A 83 7.74 -17.46 5.40
C LEU A 83 8.46 -18.43 4.46
N GLY A 84 9.33 -17.92 3.58
CA GLY A 84 10.11 -18.75 2.65
C GLY A 84 11.07 -19.72 3.34
N SER A 85 11.55 -19.37 4.54
CA SER A 85 12.42 -20.23 5.34
C SER A 85 11.68 -21.25 6.23
N GLY A 86 10.34 -21.28 6.20
CA GLY A 86 9.53 -22.17 7.06
C GLY A 86 9.44 -21.76 8.54
N HIS A 87 9.94 -20.57 8.90
CA HIS A 87 10.09 -20.11 10.30
C HIS A 87 9.03 -19.09 10.75
N ALA A 88 7.95 -18.87 9.98
CA ALA A 88 6.92 -17.91 10.36
C ALA A 88 5.61 -18.60 10.77
N PRO A 89 5.15 -18.45 12.02
CA PRO A 89 3.72 -18.50 12.29
C PRO A 89 3.11 -17.23 11.70
N PHE A 90 2.82 -17.25 10.40
CA PHE A 90 2.04 -16.20 9.77
C PHE A 90 0.62 -16.30 10.31
N GLY A 91 0.35 -15.55 11.38
CA GLY A 91 -0.86 -15.64 12.16
C GLY A 91 -1.80 -14.46 11.94
N LYS A 92 -2.99 -14.57 12.54
CA LYS A 92 -4.03 -13.53 12.50
C LYS A 92 -3.57 -12.17 13.03
N ASP A 93 -2.62 -12.15 13.96
CA ASP A 93 -2.15 -10.89 14.56
C ASP A 93 -1.38 -10.04 13.54
N TYR A 94 -0.56 -10.67 12.70
CA TYR A 94 0.14 -9.95 11.64
C TYR A 94 -0.83 -9.44 10.58
N MET A 95 -1.81 -10.26 10.17
CA MET A 95 -2.85 -9.80 9.24
C MET A 95 -3.60 -8.59 9.76
N GLN A 96 -3.94 -8.58 11.04
CA GLN A 96 -4.59 -7.43 11.65
C GLN A 96 -3.68 -6.19 11.66
N LEU A 97 -2.37 -6.36 11.89
CA LEU A 97 -1.42 -5.24 11.83
C LEU A 97 -1.32 -4.68 10.41
N LEU A 98 -1.17 -5.55 9.41
CA LEU A 98 -1.10 -5.14 8.00
C LEU A 98 -2.39 -4.45 7.56
N ARG A 99 -3.56 -4.99 7.96
CA ARG A 99 -4.86 -4.38 7.68
C ARG A 99 -5.00 -3.00 8.33
N ARG A 100 -4.66 -2.88 9.62
CA ARG A 100 -4.69 -1.60 10.33
C ARG A 100 -3.76 -0.57 9.69
N TRP A 101 -2.58 -0.99 9.26
CA TRP A 101 -1.64 -0.12 8.57
C TRP A 101 -2.23 0.37 7.24
N LEU A 102 -2.72 -0.55 6.39
CA LEU A 102 -3.26 -0.18 5.07
C LEU A 102 -4.47 0.75 5.20
N ASP A 103 -5.41 0.43 6.09
CA ASP A 103 -6.57 1.30 6.35
C ASP A 103 -6.11 2.68 6.86
N GLY A 104 -5.16 2.72 7.80
CA GLY A 104 -4.62 3.96 8.34
C GLY A 104 -3.93 4.84 7.30
N HIS A 105 -3.17 4.23 6.39
CA HIS A 105 -2.47 4.91 5.31
C HIS A 105 -3.45 5.48 4.28
N LEU A 106 -4.39 4.66 3.79
CA LEU A 106 -5.43 5.04 2.83
C LEU A 106 -6.30 6.21 3.33
N PHE A 107 -6.81 6.10 4.57
CA PHE A 107 -7.67 7.15 5.15
C PHE A 107 -6.86 8.33 5.69
N GLY A 108 -5.54 8.19 5.84
CA GLY A 108 -4.62 9.17 6.38
C GLY A 108 -3.82 9.86 5.29
N ALA A 109 -2.65 9.31 4.99
CA ALA A 109 -1.66 9.89 4.09
C ALA A 109 -2.21 10.06 2.66
N ASP A 110 -2.81 9.00 2.09
CA ASP A 110 -3.30 9.00 0.71
C ASP A 110 -4.51 9.92 0.54
N SER A 111 -5.35 10.02 1.57
CA SER A 111 -6.47 10.97 1.57
C SER A 111 -5.98 12.43 1.51
N ARG A 112 -4.85 12.76 2.16
CA ARG A 112 -4.25 14.10 2.09
C ARG A 112 -3.63 14.36 0.72
N LEU A 113 -2.93 13.38 0.16
CA LEU A 113 -2.41 13.45 -1.20
C LEU A 113 -3.54 13.59 -2.25
N ASP A 114 -4.62 12.82 -2.13
CA ASP A 114 -5.81 12.90 -2.97
C ASP A 114 -6.40 14.32 -2.98
N LYS A 115 -6.59 14.92 -1.80
CA LYS A 115 -7.09 16.30 -1.68
C LYS A 115 -6.18 17.31 -2.37
N PHE A 116 -4.87 17.16 -2.19
CA PHE A 116 -3.87 18.02 -2.82
C PHE A 116 -3.91 17.93 -4.35
N LEU A 117 -3.93 16.73 -4.92
CA LEU A 117 -3.99 16.52 -6.37
C LEU A 117 -5.27 17.09 -6.99
N ASN A 118 -6.42 16.92 -6.32
CA ASN A 118 -7.68 17.51 -6.76
C ASN A 118 -7.64 19.04 -6.76
N GLN A 119 -6.95 19.68 -5.81
CA GLN A 119 -6.79 21.14 -5.79
C GLN A 119 -5.93 21.66 -6.94
N ILE A 120 -4.87 20.94 -7.32
CA ILE A 120 -4.04 21.30 -8.47
C ILE A 120 -4.87 21.25 -9.76
N ASN A 121 -5.62 20.17 -9.96
CA ASN A 121 -6.46 20.01 -11.15
C ASN A 121 -7.53 21.12 -11.28
N VAL A 122 -8.10 21.57 -10.15
CA VAL A 122 -9.05 22.70 -10.14
C VAL A 122 -8.37 24.02 -10.49
N ASN A 123 -7.13 24.24 -10.03
CA ASN A 123 -6.41 25.48 -10.30
C ASN A 123 -5.91 25.56 -11.74
N SER A 124 -5.48 24.44 -12.35
CA SER A 124 -5.13 24.37 -13.78
C SER A 124 -6.31 24.70 -14.69
N ASN A 125 -7.53 24.28 -14.31
CA ASN A 125 -8.74 24.58 -15.08
C ASN A 125 -9.30 26.01 -14.86
N LYS A 126 -8.86 26.73 -13.80
CA LYS A 126 -9.28 28.11 -13.53
C LYS A 126 -8.38 29.17 -14.15
N SER A 127 -7.19 28.80 -14.62
CA SER A 127 -6.26 29.69 -15.32
C SER A 127 -6.61 29.94 -16.80
N ASP A 128 -7.60 29.21 -17.34
CA ASP A 128 -8.10 29.35 -18.72
C ASP A 128 -9.50 29.99 -18.79
N SER A 129 -9.88 30.83 -17.83
CA SER A 129 -11.17 31.56 -17.81
C SER A 129 -11.03 33.03 -17.46
#